data_AF-A0A4Z2CAD3-F1
#
_entry.id   AF-A0A4Z2CAD3-F1
#
_cell.length_a   1.000
_cell.length_b   1.000
_cell.length_c   1.000
_cell.angle_alpha   90.00
_cell.angle_beta   90.00
_cell.angle_gamma   90.00
#
_symmetry.space_group_name_H-M   'P 1'
#
loop_
_entity.id
_entity.type
_entity.pdbx_description
1 polymer ?
#
loop_
_entity_poly.entity_id
_entity_poly.type
_entity_poly.pdbx_seq_one_letter_code
_entity_poly.pdbx_strand_id
1 'polypeptide(L)'
;MLVLGSLFNLVESVLTVAAALSVQSPFLRSSQHNPDCATARQSLHSNQGDPFTLLNTFNAWVEIKGERGGGSRKWCRRKGLEEQRLYEMVNLRRQFKDLLKDHGLLESDFSTSSDGDRGQRRERLTERKKLHQMKRDHEQQESTKRKVLKMNEGQDEFSSGSDTEKTGRGKKDKKGSGSNVDIQEVKFKLRHNMSELQDAVSVSQDLSSRQQALLKLLLCRGLYPQMALPDEHNTSRKDSDQVFHTKNKQGVVMHPTSVFATDPEVLLVPEEESRDTEANKRESSKHQLLAFVTLLETNRPYLTNCVRVPALQTLLLVANTIDSNADCTRLVVDGWLELELRNPEEALKVLSSALTLRAEWERLLLAQLDHNTSRGESTQGVSRKSTEKLSEGLVRYLMYTEVIYSLRRITALQMQNLYIGPQTESGLSNLKSPGLGSLSPGTEAKPDPIKGGLQVTSFFTYNCLADSRDLYSECLRTFWACPNCDLYMPLTPLERMQHETSCRPAGEQQQEAEPESGQKSSSGMSSLSRVYHCDICNKDLTLTSTEILKHKRQHMYSANN
;
A
#
# COMPACT_ATOMS: atom_id res chain seq x y z
N MET A 1 -7.20 -2.70 -3.86
CA MET A 1 -7.01 -2.41 -2.42
C MET A 1 -7.16 -3.66 -1.53
N LEU A 2 -8.33 -4.30 -1.46
CA LEU A 2 -8.55 -5.49 -0.60
C LEU A 2 -7.55 -6.63 -0.85
N VAL A 3 -7.34 -7.00 -2.12
CA VAL A 3 -6.37 -8.03 -2.55
C VAL A 3 -4.93 -7.63 -2.19
N LEU A 4 -4.60 -6.34 -2.20
CA LEU A 4 -3.27 -5.89 -1.79
C LEU A 4 -3.12 -5.94 -0.27
N GLY A 5 -4.20 -5.70 0.48
CA GLY A 5 -4.23 -5.81 1.94
C GLY A 5 -3.92 -7.23 2.44
N SER A 6 -4.33 -8.27 1.70
CA SER A 6 -3.98 -9.66 2.02
C SER A 6 -2.51 -10.00 1.79
N LEU A 7 -1.83 -9.32 0.87
CA LEU A 7 -0.40 -9.54 0.62
C LEU A 7 0.49 -9.01 1.76
N PHE A 8 0.10 -7.91 2.41
CA PHE A 8 0.90 -7.22 3.43
C PHE A 8 0.44 -7.44 4.88
N ASN A 9 -0.42 -8.44 5.14
CA ASN A 9 -0.98 -8.71 6.48
C ASN A 9 -1.68 -7.50 7.14
N LEU A 10 -2.21 -6.57 6.33
CA LEU A 10 -2.95 -5.38 6.79
C LEU A 10 -4.47 -5.51 6.53
N VAL A 11 -4.93 -6.75 6.44
CA VAL A 11 -6.30 -7.12 6.03
C VAL A 11 -7.35 -6.45 6.90
N GLU A 12 -7.19 -6.53 8.22
CA GLU A 12 -8.19 -6.03 9.16
C GLU A 12 -8.34 -4.50 9.07
N SER A 13 -7.26 -3.74 8.89
CA SER A 13 -7.36 -2.28 8.72
C SER A 13 -7.91 -1.90 7.35
N VAL A 14 -7.45 -2.59 6.29
CA VAL A 14 -7.93 -2.36 4.91
C VAL A 14 -9.41 -2.70 4.75
N LEU A 15 -9.90 -3.76 5.41
CA LEU A 15 -11.31 -4.12 5.41
C LEU A 15 -12.18 -3.06 6.09
N THR A 16 -11.73 -2.49 7.22
CA THR A 16 -12.47 -1.40 7.90
C THR A 16 -12.53 -0.19 6.99
N VAL A 17 -11.39 0.21 6.40
CA VAL A 17 -11.34 1.38 5.53
C VAL A 17 -12.18 1.16 4.28
N ALA A 18 -12.10 0.00 3.63
CA ALA A 18 -12.95 -0.34 2.48
C ALA A 18 -14.44 -0.24 2.82
N ALA A 19 -14.85 -0.80 3.97
CA ALA A 19 -16.23 -0.73 4.44
C ALA A 19 -16.64 0.73 4.75
N ALA A 20 -15.77 1.51 5.39
CA ALA A 20 -16.02 2.91 5.72
C ALA A 20 -16.21 3.78 4.47
N LEU A 21 -15.41 3.53 3.42
CA LEU A 21 -15.50 4.24 2.15
C LEU A 21 -16.69 3.80 1.29
N SER A 22 -17.22 2.60 1.53
CA SER A 22 -18.39 2.06 0.81
C SER A 22 -19.72 2.50 1.42
N VAL A 23 -19.75 2.82 2.72
CA VAL A 23 -20.94 3.32 3.41
C VAL A 23 -20.94 4.86 3.38
N GLN A 24 -22.12 5.46 3.41
CA GLN A 24 -22.23 6.90 3.66
C GLN A 24 -21.53 7.26 4.98
N SER A 25 -20.84 8.39 5.00
CA SER A 25 -20.10 8.86 6.18
C SER A 25 -20.95 8.78 7.46
N PRO A 26 -20.43 8.16 8.55
CA PRO A 26 -21.17 8.02 9.81
C PRO A 26 -21.32 9.35 10.57
N PHE A 27 -20.68 10.44 10.12
CA PHE A 27 -20.74 11.74 10.76
C PHE A 27 -22.00 12.52 10.34
N LEU A 28 -22.78 12.98 11.32
CA LEU A 28 -24.01 13.74 11.07
C LEU A 28 -23.71 15.17 10.62
N ARG A 29 -24.45 15.66 9.61
CA ARG A 29 -24.31 17.05 9.13
C ARG A 29 -24.70 18.09 10.18
N SER A 30 -25.79 17.85 10.92
CA SER A 30 -26.28 18.76 11.98
C SER A 30 -25.27 18.99 13.10
N SER A 31 -24.41 18.01 13.36
CA SER A 31 -23.39 18.08 14.41
C SER A 31 -22.13 18.87 14.02
N GLN A 32 -22.02 19.33 12.78
CA GLN A 32 -20.90 20.18 12.34
C GLN A 32 -20.96 21.59 12.95
N HIS A 33 -22.17 22.07 13.27
CA HIS A 33 -22.37 23.36 13.90
C HIS A 33 -22.29 23.32 15.43
N ASN A 34 -22.18 22.11 16.03
CA ASN A 34 -22.11 21.96 17.48
C ASN A 34 -20.64 21.86 17.94
N PRO A 35 -20.12 22.85 18.69
CA PRO A 35 -18.72 22.87 19.12
C PRO A 35 -18.37 21.72 20.07
N ASP A 36 -19.33 21.23 20.88
CA ASP A 36 -19.09 20.12 21.81
C ASP A 36 -18.82 18.81 21.05
N CYS A 37 -19.54 18.61 19.94
CA CYS A 37 -19.34 17.46 19.07
C CYS A 37 -18.00 17.54 18.34
N ALA A 38 -17.58 18.74 17.92
CA ALA A 38 -16.29 18.96 17.27
C ALA A 38 -15.13 18.65 18.24
N THR A 39 -15.18 19.17 19.47
CA THR A 39 -14.17 18.89 20.51
C THR A 39 -14.11 17.39 20.84
N ALA A 40 -15.26 16.73 20.97
CA ALA A 40 -15.30 15.29 21.24
C ALA A 40 -14.73 14.41 20.09
N ARG A 41 -14.63 14.95 18.87
CA ARG A 41 -14.03 14.28 17.70
C ARG A 41 -12.54 14.46 17.58
N GLN A 42 -11.96 15.49 18.20
CA GLN A 42 -10.50 15.74 18.15
C GLN A 42 -9.68 14.51 18.49
N SER A 43 -10.13 13.70 19.48
CA SER A 43 -9.45 12.46 19.86
C SER A 43 -9.45 11.36 18.78
N LEU A 44 -10.33 11.45 17.78
CA LEU A 44 -10.47 10.47 16.70
C LEU A 44 -9.79 10.93 15.41
N HIS A 45 -9.52 12.23 15.28
CA HIS A 45 -8.88 12.79 14.11
C HIS A 45 -7.47 12.24 13.95
N SER A 46 -7.17 11.79 12.74
CA SER A 46 -5.84 11.37 12.35
C SER A 46 -5.27 12.37 11.37
N ASN A 47 -4.07 12.84 11.66
CA ASN A 47 -3.30 13.71 10.76
C ASN A 47 -3.01 13.04 9.42
N GLN A 48 -3.25 11.73 9.26
CA GLN A 48 -3.01 11.01 8.00
C GLN A 48 -4.17 11.14 6.99
N GLY A 49 -5.35 11.54 7.45
CA GLY A 49 -6.51 11.80 6.60
C GLY A 49 -7.84 11.19 7.09
N ASP A 50 -8.87 11.36 6.27
CA ASP A 50 -10.25 10.98 6.61
C ASP A 50 -10.41 9.45 6.75
N PRO A 51 -9.84 8.59 5.88
CA PRO A 51 -9.96 7.15 6.03
C PRO A 51 -9.34 6.61 7.32
N PHE A 52 -8.25 7.21 7.80
CA PHE A 52 -7.64 6.88 9.08
C PHE A 52 -8.50 7.35 10.26
N THR A 53 -9.15 8.50 10.13
CA THR A 53 -10.12 9.01 11.11
C THR A 53 -11.35 8.09 11.20
N LEU A 54 -11.84 7.59 10.06
CA LEU A 54 -12.93 6.60 10.01
C LEU A 54 -12.51 5.26 10.63
N LEU A 55 -11.28 4.81 10.39
CA LEU A 55 -10.71 3.63 11.03
C LEU A 55 -10.67 3.79 12.56
N ASN A 56 -10.11 4.89 13.06
CA ASN A 56 -10.06 5.19 14.49
C ASN A 56 -11.46 5.27 15.11
N THR A 57 -12.41 5.88 14.41
CA THR A 57 -13.81 6.00 14.86
C THR A 57 -14.46 4.62 14.98
N PHE A 58 -14.23 3.74 14.00
CA PHE A 58 -14.75 2.37 14.04
C PHE A 58 -14.10 1.57 15.17
N ASN A 59 -12.78 1.64 15.33
CA ASN A 59 -12.06 0.93 16.38
C ASN A 59 -12.56 1.33 17.78
N ALA A 60 -12.66 2.64 18.04
CA ALA A 60 -13.17 3.15 19.32
C ALA A 60 -14.64 2.77 19.58
N TRP A 61 -15.48 2.71 18.52
CA TRP A 61 -16.86 2.26 18.66
C TRP A 61 -16.95 0.79 19.06
N VAL A 62 -16.08 -0.05 18.48
CA VAL A 62 -16.01 -1.49 18.80
C VAL A 62 -15.60 -1.71 20.26
N GLU A 63 -14.59 -0.99 20.76
CA GLU A 63 -14.17 -1.08 22.17
C GLU A 63 -15.33 -0.80 23.13
N ILE A 64 -16.08 0.27 22.88
CA ILE A 64 -17.23 0.67 23.69
C ILE A 64 -18.40 -0.31 23.58
N LYS A 65 -18.47 -1.04 22.46
CA LYS A 65 -19.42 -2.15 22.30
C LYS A 65 -18.97 -3.40 23.08
N GLY A 66 -17.67 -3.60 23.25
CA GLY A 66 -17.09 -4.65 24.10
C GLY A 66 -17.32 -4.41 25.59
N GLU A 67 -17.37 -3.15 26.02
CA GLU A 67 -17.69 -2.77 27.40
C GLU A 67 -19.14 -3.17 27.77
N ARG A 68 -19.30 -3.86 28.91
CA ARG A 68 -20.60 -4.31 29.41
C ARG A 68 -21.44 -3.12 29.89
N GLY A 69 -22.17 -2.47 28.99
CA GLY A 69 -23.24 -1.56 29.41
C GLY A 69 -23.66 -0.48 28.41
N GLY A 70 -24.32 -0.84 27.29
CA GLY A 70 -25.25 0.03 26.54
C GLY A 70 -24.80 1.46 26.17
N GLY A 71 -23.50 1.76 26.29
CA GLY A 71 -22.95 3.11 26.23
C GLY A 71 -22.74 3.62 24.82
N SER A 72 -22.68 2.69 23.85
CA SER A 72 -22.49 2.96 22.42
C SER A 72 -23.44 4.04 21.87
N ARG A 73 -24.75 3.98 22.15
CA ARG A 73 -25.70 5.02 21.71
C ARG A 73 -25.40 6.40 22.29
N LYS A 74 -25.07 6.46 23.59
CA LYS A 74 -24.72 7.72 24.25
C LYS A 74 -23.41 8.27 23.69
N TRP A 75 -22.42 7.41 23.46
CA TRP A 75 -21.15 7.77 22.84
C TRP A 75 -21.33 8.29 21.42
N CYS A 76 -22.11 7.60 20.59
CA CYS A 76 -22.42 8.05 19.23
C CYS A 76 -23.11 9.42 19.25
N ARG A 77 -24.07 9.65 20.14
CA ARG A 77 -24.74 10.95 20.29
C ARG A 77 -23.77 12.06 20.68
N ARG A 78 -22.90 11.85 21.67
CA ARG A 78 -21.90 12.84 22.10
C ARG A 78 -20.94 13.21 20.97
N LYS A 79 -20.60 12.27 20.11
CA LYS A 79 -19.69 12.50 18.96
C LYS A 79 -20.43 12.84 17.66
N GLY A 80 -21.76 12.96 17.68
CA GLY A 80 -22.57 13.21 16.49
C GLY A 80 -22.44 12.15 15.39
N LEU A 81 -22.40 10.87 15.78
CA LEU A 81 -22.30 9.72 14.89
C LEU A 81 -23.64 9.01 14.71
N GLU A 82 -23.90 8.52 13.50
CA GLU A 82 -25.03 7.64 13.20
C GLU A 82 -24.62 6.17 13.39
N GLU A 83 -25.13 5.54 14.45
CA GLU A 83 -24.79 4.16 14.79
C GLU A 83 -25.23 3.14 13.72
N GLN A 84 -26.31 3.43 12.99
CA GLN A 84 -26.76 2.58 11.88
C GLN A 84 -25.67 2.37 10.82
N ARG A 85 -24.90 3.42 10.50
CA ARG A 85 -23.81 3.35 9.52
C ARG A 85 -22.66 2.48 10.00
N LEU A 86 -22.36 2.51 11.30
CA LEU A 86 -21.35 1.65 11.90
C LEU A 86 -21.76 0.17 11.83
N TYR A 87 -23.05 -0.15 12.03
CA TYR A 87 -23.54 -1.52 11.81
C TYR A 87 -23.46 -1.96 10.34
N GLU A 88 -23.75 -1.06 9.39
CA GLU A 88 -23.58 -1.30 7.96
C GLU A 88 -22.11 -1.60 7.62
N MET A 89 -21.16 -0.83 8.19
CA MET A 89 -19.73 -1.05 8.02
C MET A 89 -19.30 -2.44 8.51
N VAL A 90 -19.77 -2.91 9.67
CA VAL A 90 -19.42 -4.27 10.14
C VAL A 90 -19.97 -5.34 9.21
N ASN A 91 -21.19 -5.16 8.70
CA ASN A 91 -21.78 -6.11 7.76
C ASN A 91 -20.98 -6.19 6.45
N LEU A 92 -20.54 -5.06 5.91
CA LEU A 92 -19.69 -5.02 4.71
C LEU A 92 -18.30 -5.57 4.96
N ARG A 93 -17.68 -5.23 6.09
CA ARG A 93 -16.39 -5.80 6.52
C ARG A 93 -16.43 -7.33 6.48
N ARG A 94 -17.48 -7.93 7.05
CA ARG A 94 -17.65 -9.39 7.05
C ARG A 94 -17.82 -9.93 5.63
N GLN A 95 -18.68 -9.32 4.81
CA GLN A 95 -18.87 -9.73 3.42
C GLN A 95 -17.57 -9.71 2.62
N PHE A 96 -16.77 -8.65 2.76
CA PHE A 96 -15.46 -8.57 2.12
C PHE A 96 -14.48 -9.63 2.64
N LYS A 97 -14.49 -9.90 3.95
CA LYS A 97 -13.66 -10.96 4.55
C LYS A 97 -14.05 -12.34 4.03
N ASP A 98 -15.35 -12.62 3.94
CA ASP A 98 -15.89 -13.88 3.43
C ASP A 98 -15.50 -14.06 1.95
N LEU A 99 -15.64 -13.03 1.12
CA LEU A 99 -15.19 -13.06 -0.28
C LEU A 99 -13.69 -13.33 -0.42
N LEU A 100 -12.85 -12.71 0.40
CA LEU A 100 -11.41 -12.96 0.38
C LEU A 100 -11.07 -14.40 0.80
N LYS A 101 -11.81 -14.98 1.75
CA LYS A 101 -11.68 -16.39 2.15
C LYS A 101 -12.12 -17.35 1.05
N ASP A 102 -13.27 -17.07 0.41
CA ASP A 102 -13.81 -17.90 -0.68
C ASP A 102 -12.82 -17.99 -1.85
N HIS A 103 -12.15 -16.87 -2.16
CA HIS A 103 -11.12 -16.78 -3.20
C HIS A 103 -9.72 -17.27 -2.76
N GLY A 104 -9.55 -17.79 -1.53
CA GLY A 104 -8.28 -18.33 -1.05
C GLY A 104 -7.20 -17.27 -0.78
N LEU A 105 -7.55 -15.98 -0.78
CA LEU A 105 -6.63 -14.88 -0.50
C LEU A 105 -6.31 -14.74 1.00
N LEU A 106 -7.11 -15.38 1.84
CA LEU A 106 -6.88 -15.46 3.28
C LEU A 106 -6.86 -16.93 3.68
N GLU A 107 -5.82 -17.30 4.42
CA GLU A 107 -5.83 -18.57 5.13
C GLU A 107 -6.98 -18.53 6.14
N SER A 108 -7.88 -19.50 6.01
CA SER A 108 -8.89 -19.76 7.02
C SER A 108 -8.20 -20.15 8.32
N ASP A 109 -8.60 -19.51 9.43
CA ASP A 109 -8.09 -19.70 10.81
C ASP A 109 -8.30 -21.13 11.40
N PHE A 110 -8.22 -22.19 10.59
CA PHE A 110 -8.46 -23.57 10.99
C PHE A 110 -7.36 -24.17 11.88
N SER A 111 -6.31 -23.44 12.25
CA SER A 111 -5.09 -24.03 12.83
C SER A 111 -4.90 -23.91 14.35
N THR A 112 -5.86 -23.43 15.16
CA THR A 112 -5.68 -23.39 16.63
C THR A 112 -6.91 -23.71 17.50
N SER A 113 -7.94 -24.37 16.99
CA SER A 113 -9.07 -24.82 17.83
C SER A 113 -8.97 -26.31 18.18
N SER A 114 -8.01 -26.68 19.03
CA SER A 114 -8.00 -28.00 19.68
C SER A 114 -7.92 -27.84 21.20
N ASP A 115 -8.93 -28.40 21.87
CA ASP A 115 -9.13 -28.61 23.32
C ASP A 115 -9.53 -27.48 24.28
N GLY A 116 -9.30 -26.18 23.99
CA GLY A 116 -9.74 -25.09 24.89
C GLY A 116 -11.23 -24.67 24.81
N ASP A 117 -11.96 -25.16 23.80
CA ASP A 117 -13.18 -24.53 23.27
C ASP A 117 -14.53 -25.05 23.85
N ARG A 118 -14.56 -26.14 24.62
CA ARG A 118 -15.85 -26.76 25.04
C ARG A 118 -16.69 -25.87 25.95
N GLY A 119 -16.07 -25.15 26.89
CA GLY A 119 -16.75 -24.24 27.82
C GLY A 119 -17.29 -23.00 27.11
N GLN A 120 -16.42 -22.31 26.36
CA GLN A 120 -16.80 -21.13 25.59
C GLN A 120 -17.87 -21.44 24.52
N ARG A 121 -17.77 -22.59 23.85
CA ARG A 121 -18.80 -23.04 22.89
C ARG A 121 -20.16 -23.25 23.56
N ARG A 122 -20.20 -23.81 24.78
CA ARG A 122 -21.45 -23.99 25.54
C ARG A 122 -22.04 -22.64 25.95
N GLU A 123 -21.23 -21.72 26.46
CA GLU A 123 -21.66 -20.37 26.83
C GLU A 123 -22.21 -19.61 25.62
N ARG A 124 -21.51 -19.64 24.47
CA ARG A 124 -21.96 -19.05 23.20
C ARG A 124 -23.29 -19.63 22.75
N LEU A 125 -23.49 -20.94 22.85
CA LEU A 125 -24.78 -21.57 22.52
C LEU A 125 -25.90 -21.09 23.44
N THR A 126 -25.64 -20.96 24.75
CA THR A 126 -26.65 -20.44 25.69
C THR A 126 -26.96 -18.97 25.46
N GLU A 127 -25.95 -18.16 25.15
CA GLU A 127 -26.11 -16.75 24.85
C GLU A 127 -26.87 -16.55 23.53
N ARG A 128 -26.52 -17.30 22.48
CA ARG A 128 -27.22 -17.29 21.19
C ARG A 128 -28.68 -17.71 21.32
N LYS A 129 -28.98 -18.71 22.16
CA LYS A 129 -30.38 -19.08 22.49
C LYS A 129 -31.13 -17.94 23.18
N LYS A 130 -30.51 -17.25 24.14
CA LYS A 130 -31.09 -16.07 24.81
C LYS A 130 -31.34 -14.92 23.82
N LEU A 131 -30.41 -14.66 22.90
CA LEU A 131 -30.55 -13.65 21.86
C LEU A 131 -31.70 -13.97 20.89
N HIS A 132 -31.85 -15.24 20.48
CA HIS A 132 -32.99 -15.68 19.67
C HIS A 132 -34.33 -15.59 20.42
N GLN A 133 -34.33 -15.80 21.74
CA GLN A 133 -35.53 -15.59 22.56
C GLN A 133 -35.91 -14.12 22.58
N MET A 134 -34.96 -13.23 22.89
CA MET A 134 -35.20 -11.78 22.89
C MET A 134 -35.68 -11.25 21.53
N LYS A 135 -35.15 -11.79 20.42
CA LYS A 135 -35.62 -11.44 19.06
C LYS A 135 -37.08 -11.86 18.85
N ARG A 136 -37.47 -13.08 19.25
CA ARG A 136 -38.85 -13.58 19.11
C ARG A 136 -39.83 -12.81 19.98
N ASP A 137 -39.46 -12.53 21.23
CA ASP A 137 -40.29 -11.77 22.16
C ASP A 137 -40.56 -10.35 21.61
N HIS A 138 -39.57 -9.74 20.96
CA HIS A 138 -39.73 -8.44 20.31
C HIS A 138 -40.64 -8.50 19.06
N GLU A 139 -40.45 -9.49 18.17
CA GLU A 139 -41.30 -9.68 16.99
C GLU A 139 -42.78 -9.91 17.37
N GLN A 140 -43.03 -10.65 18.45
CA GLN A 140 -44.37 -10.84 19.00
C GLN A 140 -44.96 -9.56 19.59
N GLN A 141 -44.16 -8.74 20.28
CA GLN A 141 -44.58 -7.44 20.79
C GLN A 141 -44.83 -6.40 19.69
N GLU A 142 -44.15 -6.47 18.54
CA GLU A 142 -44.45 -5.60 17.40
C GLU A 142 -45.74 -6.00 16.69
N SER A 143 -46.03 -7.30 16.56
CA SER A 143 -47.26 -7.80 15.92
C SER A 143 -48.54 -7.43 16.68
N THR A 144 -48.44 -7.16 17.98
CA THR A 144 -49.55 -6.81 18.87
C THR A 144 -49.77 -5.30 19.02
N LYS A 145 -48.79 -4.47 18.63
CA LYS A 145 -48.89 -3.00 18.72
C LYS A 145 -49.30 -2.40 17.37
N ARG A 146 -50.50 -1.79 17.30
CA ARG A 146 -50.91 -0.97 16.15
C ARG A 146 -49.87 0.13 15.90
N LYS A 147 -49.26 0.14 14.71
CA LYS A 147 -48.31 1.17 14.28
C LYS A 147 -49.05 2.49 14.06
N VAL A 148 -49.21 3.27 15.13
CA VAL A 148 -49.68 4.66 15.04
C VAL A 148 -48.47 5.53 14.79
N LEU A 149 -48.40 6.14 13.60
CA LEU A 149 -47.47 7.24 13.32
C LEU A 149 -47.80 8.37 14.30
N LYS A 150 -46.97 8.55 15.33
CA LYS A 150 -46.99 9.77 16.11
C LYS A 150 -46.37 10.86 15.23
N MET A 151 -47.18 11.77 14.72
CA MET A 151 -46.70 13.09 14.33
C MET A 151 -46.09 13.71 15.59
N ASN A 152 -44.77 13.71 15.69
CA ASN A 152 -44.10 14.66 16.55
C ASN A 152 -43.99 15.92 15.69
N GLU A 153 -44.83 16.90 15.98
CA GLU A 153 -44.73 18.23 15.41
C GLU A 153 -43.32 18.76 15.64
N GLY A 154 -42.75 19.38 14.60
CA GLY A 154 -41.39 19.89 14.62
C GLY A 154 -41.21 20.93 15.72
N GLN A 155 -40.34 20.61 16.67
CA GLN A 155 -39.61 21.57 17.47
C GLN A 155 -38.27 20.91 17.85
N ASP A 156 -37.37 20.88 16.86
CA ASP A 156 -35.94 20.86 17.12
C ASP A 156 -35.56 22.24 17.70
N GLU A 157 -35.82 22.44 18.99
CA GLU A 157 -35.18 23.50 19.77
C GLU A 157 -34.05 22.89 20.60
N PHE A 158 -32.84 23.06 20.09
CA PHE A 158 -31.62 23.04 20.88
C PHE A 158 -31.70 24.19 21.91
N SER A 159 -31.92 23.87 23.18
CA SER A 159 -31.71 24.81 24.28
C SER A 159 -30.57 24.35 25.18
N SER A 160 -29.49 25.12 25.06
CA SER A 160 -28.36 25.38 25.96
C SER A 160 -28.40 24.77 27.36
N GLY A 161 -27.25 24.25 27.80
CA GLY A 161 -27.04 23.74 29.14
C GLY A 161 -27.19 24.78 30.25
N SER A 162 -27.72 24.32 31.38
CA SER A 162 -27.23 24.71 32.71
C SER A 162 -27.56 23.61 33.71
N ASP A 163 -26.57 23.23 34.50
CA ASP A 163 -26.75 22.48 35.74
C ASP A 163 -27.72 23.23 36.65
N THR A 164 -28.83 22.61 37.04
CA THR A 164 -29.42 22.76 38.37
C THR A 164 -30.37 21.60 38.65
N GLU A 165 -29.99 20.79 39.63
CA GLU A 165 -30.91 19.94 40.39
C GLU A 165 -32.08 20.80 40.90
N LYS A 166 -33.28 20.58 40.37
CA LYS A 166 -34.52 20.97 41.05
C LYS A 166 -35.54 19.84 41.02
N THR A 167 -35.81 19.37 42.22
CA THR A 167 -36.89 18.52 42.67
C THR A 167 -38.26 19.07 42.23
N GLY A 168 -38.86 18.45 41.21
CA GLY A 168 -40.23 18.71 40.77
C GLY A 168 -41.05 17.43 40.78
N ARG A 169 -41.88 17.24 41.81
CA ARG A 169 -42.86 16.15 41.96
C ARG A 169 -43.91 16.23 40.82
N GLY A 170 -43.69 15.49 39.74
CA GLY A 170 -44.68 15.17 38.72
C GLY A 170 -45.05 13.69 38.79
N LYS A 171 -46.25 13.39 39.28
CA LYS A 171 -46.83 12.05 39.36
C LYS A 171 -46.99 11.50 37.93
N LYS A 172 -46.08 10.62 37.48
CA LYS A 172 -46.17 9.96 36.17
C LYS A 172 -46.19 8.46 36.34
N ASP A 173 -47.21 7.86 35.75
CA ASP A 173 -47.60 6.46 35.91
C ASP A 173 -46.46 5.47 35.71
N LYS A 174 -46.37 4.59 36.70
CA LYS A 174 -45.48 3.44 36.79
C LYS A 174 -45.99 2.34 35.86
N LYS A 175 -45.86 2.50 34.54
CA LYS A 175 -46.09 1.43 33.55
C LYS A 175 -45.03 1.47 32.44
N GLY A 176 -44.13 0.48 32.48
CA GLY A 176 -43.28 0.12 31.35
C GLY A 176 -41.80 0.46 31.51
N SER A 177 -41.13 -0.08 32.54
CA SER A 177 -39.69 -0.39 32.43
C SER A 177 -39.51 -1.57 31.47
N GLY A 178 -39.91 -1.37 30.22
CA GLY A 178 -39.45 -2.21 29.14
C GLY A 178 -38.01 -1.80 28.90
N SER A 179 -37.07 -2.62 29.35
CA SER A 179 -35.73 -2.65 28.78
C SER A 179 -35.88 -2.41 27.28
N ASN A 180 -35.47 -1.24 26.81
CA ASN A 180 -35.55 -0.90 25.40
C ASN A 180 -34.42 -1.67 24.70
N VAL A 181 -34.61 -2.99 24.62
CA VAL A 181 -33.69 -3.95 24.02
C VAL A 181 -33.51 -3.49 22.59
N ASP A 182 -32.28 -3.10 22.27
CA ASP A 182 -31.94 -2.68 20.93
C ASP A 182 -31.98 -3.88 20.00
N ILE A 183 -33.01 -3.98 19.17
CA ILE A 183 -33.16 -5.09 18.24
C ILE A 183 -32.00 -5.12 17.23
N GLN A 184 -31.40 -3.97 16.91
CA GLN A 184 -30.23 -3.90 16.04
C GLN A 184 -29.01 -4.50 16.73
N GLU A 185 -28.82 -4.22 18.03
CA GLU A 185 -27.75 -4.83 18.83
C GLU A 185 -27.92 -6.35 18.98
N VAL A 186 -29.15 -6.84 19.16
CA VAL A 186 -29.43 -8.28 19.20
C VAL A 186 -29.13 -8.93 17.84
N LYS A 187 -29.58 -8.32 16.74
CA LYS A 187 -29.26 -8.79 15.37
C LYS A 187 -27.75 -8.76 15.09
N PHE A 188 -27.05 -7.75 15.63
CA PHE A 188 -25.61 -7.60 15.52
C PHE A 188 -24.86 -8.72 16.24
N LYS A 189 -25.16 -8.96 17.53
CA LYS A 189 -24.58 -10.05 18.33
C LYS A 189 -24.90 -11.44 17.79
N LEU A 190 -26.04 -11.60 17.09
CA LEU A 190 -26.37 -12.86 16.41
C LEU A 190 -25.55 -13.10 15.14
N ARG A 191 -25.07 -12.04 14.50
CA ARG A 191 -24.38 -12.09 13.19
C ARG A 191 -22.87 -12.01 13.31
N HIS A 192 -22.36 -11.39 14.38
CA HIS A 192 -20.95 -11.08 14.56
C HIS A 192 -20.49 -11.55 15.93
N ASN A 193 -19.34 -12.22 15.97
CA ASN A 193 -18.68 -12.58 17.22
C ASN A 193 -17.95 -11.34 17.75
N MET A 194 -18.38 -10.84 18.92
CA MET A 194 -17.78 -9.65 19.53
C MET A 194 -16.29 -9.84 19.87
N SER A 195 -15.89 -11.04 20.31
CA SER A 195 -14.48 -11.34 20.65
C SER A 195 -13.58 -11.21 19.43
N GLU A 196 -13.91 -11.92 18.34
CA GLU A 196 -13.12 -11.90 17.10
C GLU A 196 -13.03 -10.49 16.51
N LEU A 197 -14.10 -9.71 16.64
CA LEU A 197 -14.15 -8.35 16.16
C LEU A 197 -13.31 -7.41 17.04
N GLN A 198 -13.29 -7.61 18.36
CA GLN A 198 -12.42 -6.89 19.28
C GLN A 198 -10.95 -7.21 19.03
N ASP A 199 -10.62 -8.49 18.87
CA ASP A 199 -9.24 -8.95 18.58
C ASP A 199 -8.73 -8.34 17.27
N ALA A 200 -9.56 -8.35 16.22
CA ALA A 200 -9.24 -7.73 14.93
C ALA A 200 -9.07 -6.19 15.01
N VAL A 201 -9.80 -5.54 15.91
CA VAL A 201 -9.71 -4.10 16.15
C VAL A 201 -8.48 -3.75 16.96
N SER A 202 -8.14 -4.51 17.99
CA SER A 202 -6.91 -4.30 18.76
C SER A 202 -5.67 -4.38 17.87
N VAL A 203 -5.63 -5.31 16.91
CA VAL A 203 -4.55 -5.37 15.90
C VAL A 203 -4.52 -4.14 14.98
N SER A 204 -5.69 -3.55 14.70
CA SER A 204 -5.83 -2.39 13.81
C SER A 204 -5.68 -1.03 14.51
N GLN A 205 -5.60 -1.01 15.85
CA GLN A 205 -5.56 0.20 16.65
C GLN A 205 -4.12 0.68 16.89
N ASP A 206 -3.20 -0.26 17.13
CA ASP A 206 -1.77 0.02 17.35
C ASP A 206 -0.97 -0.04 16.03
N LEU A 207 -1.43 0.69 15.00
CA LEU A 207 -0.71 0.74 13.73
C LEU A 207 0.63 1.46 13.90
N SER A 208 1.72 0.70 13.78
CA SER A 208 3.09 1.25 13.71
C SER A 208 3.21 2.26 12.56
N SER A 209 4.11 3.24 12.68
CA SER A 209 4.42 4.19 11.60
C SER A 209 4.73 3.50 10.27
N ARG A 210 5.41 2.34 10.33
CA ARG A 210 5.70 1.47 9.17
C ARG A 210 4.42 0.94 8.53
N GLN A 211 3.50 0.43 9.33
CA GLN A 211 2.21 -0.10 8.86
C GLN A 211 1.30 1.01 8.33
N GLN A 212 1.33 2.20 8.93
CA GLN A 212 0.61 3.37 8.42
C GLN A 212 1.13 3.79 7.04
N ALA A 213 2.45 3.79 6.83
CA ALA A 213 3.06 4.09 5.53
C ALA A 213 2.65 3.07 4.46
N LEU A 214 2.66 1.77 4.78
CA LEU A 214 2.17 0.72 3.89
C LEU A 214 0.67 0.88 3.60
N LEU A 215 -0.15 1.12 4.62
CA LEU A 215 -1.59 1.32 4.44
C LEU A 215 -1.89 2.50 3.51
N LYS A 216 -1.15 3.61 3.64
CA LYS A 216 -1.24 4.75 2.72
C LYS A 216 -0.91 4.34 1.28
N LEU A 217 0.19 3.62 1.08
CA LEU A 217 0.59 3.14 -0.25
C LEU A 217 -0.51 2.24 -0.87
N LEU A 218 -1.09 1.34 -0.08
CA LEU A 218 -2.17 0.44 -0.52
C LEU A 218 -3.44 1.19 -0.88
N LEU A 219 -3.81 2.18 -0.08
CA LEU A 219 -4.93 3.09 -0.35
C LEU A 219 -4.67 3.84 -1.65
N CYS A 220 -3.48 4.41 -1.81
CA CYS A 220 -3.12 5.17 -3.02
C CYS A 220 -3.14 4.30 -4.26
N ARG A 221 -2.62 3.06 -4.21
CA ARG A 221 -2.73 2.12 -5.33
C ARG A 221 -4.18 1.76 -5.69
N GLY A 222 -5.08 1.76 -4.70
CA GLY A 222 -6.51 1.54 -4.93
C GLY A 222 -7.27 2.76 -5.46
N LEU A 223 -6.84 3.97 -5.08
CA LEU A 223 -7.50 5.23 -5.46
C LEU A 223 -6.90 5.85 -6.73
N TYR A 224 -5.70 5.44 -7.13
CA TYR A 224 -5.07 5.90 -8.36
C TYR A 224 -5.96 5.64 -9.58
N PRO A 225 -6.16 6.62 -10.49
CA PRO A 225 -5.41 7.87 -10.69
C PRO A 225 -5.97 9.13 -9.98
N GLN A 226 -6.83 8.99 -8.96
CA GLN A 226 -7.48 10.12 -8.29
C GLN A 226 -6.53 10.82 -7.30
N MET A 227 -5.67 11.69 -7.84
CA MET A 227 -4.69 12.47 -7.10
C MET A 227 -4.94 13.97 -7.24
N ALA A 228 -4.67 14.72 -6.17
CA ALA A 228 -4.75 16.16 -6.12
C ALA A 228 -3.42 16.76 -5.62
N LEU A 229 -2.97 17.79 -6.33
CA LEU A 229 -1.75 18.54 -6.07
C LEU A 229 -2.10 19.84 -5.32
N PRO A 230 -1.45 20.17 -4.21
CA PRO A 230 -1.62 21.49 -3.57
C PRO A 230 -1.14 22.62 -4.48
N ASP A 231 -1.84 23.75 -4.46
CA ASP A 231 -1.43 24.96 -5.18
C ASP A 231 -0.20 25.61 -4.52
N GLU A 232 0.71 26.17 -5.33
CA GLU A 232 1.95 26.82 -4.85
C GLU A 232 1.66 27.99 -3.89
N HIS A 233 0.52 28.66 -4.09
CA HIS A 233 0.12 29.84 -3.34
C HIS A 233 -0.68 29.51 -2.06
N ASN A 234 -0.80 28.24 -1.67
CA ASN A 234 -1.55 27.89 -0.46
C ASN A 234 -0.91 28.44 0.82
N THR A 235 0.40 28.69 0.85
CA THR A 235 1.11 29.29 1.99
C THR A 235 0.70 30.74 2.26
N SER A 236 0.22 31.47 1.25
CA SER A 236 -0.21 32.86 1.38
C SER A 236 -1.73 33.03 1.48
N ARG A 237 -2.49 31.94 1.36
CA ARG A 237 -3.96 31.94 1.45
C ARG A 237 -4.42 31.68 2.87
N LYS A 238 -5.69 32.04 3.14
CA LYS A 238 -6.33 31.71 4.41
C LYS A 238 -6.48 30.19 4.53
N ASP A 239 -6.27 29.69 5.74
CA ASP A 239 -6.34 28.28 6.13
C ASP A 239 -7.59 27.53 5.63
N SER A 240 -8.74 28.21 5.56
CA SER A 240 -10.01 27.61 5.12
C SER A 240 -10.20 27.53 3.60
N ASP A 241 -9.35 28.16 2.79
CA ASP A 241 -9.50 28.30 1.33
C ASP A 241 -8.30 27.68 0.57
N GLN A 242 -7.70 26.62 1.12
CA GLN A 242 -6.65 25.88 0.40
C GLN A 242 -7.20 25.28 -0.91
N VAL A 243 -6.43 25.45 -1.99
CA VAL A 243 -6.80 25.01 -3.32
C VAL A 243 -5.91 23.88 -3.79
N PHE A 244 -6.51 22.94 -4.49
CA PHE A 244 -5.89 21.76 -5.04
C PHE A 244 -6.22 21.60 -6.53
N HIS A 245 -5.30 21.00 -7.28
CA HIS A 245 -5.42 20.76 -8.71
C HIS A 245 -5.42 19.27 -8.98
N THR A 246 -6.40 18.80 -9.74
CA THR A 246 -6.47 17.41 -10.23
C THR A 246 -6.10 17.37 -11.72
N LYS A 247 -5.98 16.17 -12.28
CA LYS A 247 -5.75 15.98 -13.72
C LYS A 247 -6.83 16.69 -14.57
N ASN A 248 -8.09 16.51 -14.21
CA ASN A 248 -9.23 16.99 -15.00
C ASN A 248 -9.72 18.38 -14.59
N LYS A 249 -9.65 18.72 -13.30
CA LYS A 249 -10.18 19.97 -12.76
C LYS A 249 -9.15 20.73 -11.93
N GLN A 250 -9.11 22.03 -12.13
CA GLN A 250 -8.25 22.96 -11.40
C GLN A 250 -9.09 23.72 -10.37
N GLY A 251 -8.47 24.23 -9.32
CA GLY A 251 -9.21 25.10 -8.38
C GLY A 251 -10.17 24.35 -7.45
N VAL A 252 -9.84 23.13 -7.05
CA VAL A 252 -10.68 22.28 -6.17
C VAL A 252 -10.40 22.60 -4.71
N VAL A 253 -11.44 22.66 -3.88
CA VAL A 253 -11.33 22.98 -2.44
C VAL A 253 -11.57 21.73 -1.60
N MET A 254 -11.02 21.68 -0.39
CA MET A 254 -11.34 20.60 0.56
C MET A 254 -12.78 20.71 1.07
N HIS A 255 -13.47 19.58 1.21
CA HIS A 255 -14.79 19.60 1.82
C HIS A 255 -14.68 19.95 3.32
N PRO A 256 -15.57 20.79 3.89
CA PRO A 256 -15.50 21.20 5.31
C PRO A 256 -15.57 20.08 6.34
N THR A 257 -16.00 18.88 5.95
CA THR A 257 -16.03 17.70 6.83
C THR A 257 -14.73 16.93 6.87
N SER A 258 -13.79 17.26 5.99
CA SER A 258 -12.49 16.62 5.96
C SER A 258 -11.64 17.12 7.12
N VAL A 259 -10.84 16.25 7.70
CA VAL A 259 -9.90 16.60 8.79
C VAL A 259 -8.94 17.70 8.34
N PHE A 260 -8.53 17.68 7.07
CA PHE A 260 -7.63 18.69 6.51
C PHE A 260 -8.26 20.07 6.36
N ALA A 261 -9.59 20.19 6.37
CA ALA A 261 -10.25 21.48 6.41
C ALA A 261 -10.24 22.08 7.83
N THR A 262 -10.22 21.23 8.87
CA THR A 262 -10.09 21.64 10.27
C THR A 262 -8.65 21.98 10.62
N ASP A 263 -7.71 21.12 10.20
CA ASP A 263 -6.27 21.23 10.51
C ASP A 263 -5.43 21.35 9.21
N PRO A 264 -5.42 22.53 8.56
CA PRO A 264 -4.73 22.75 7.29
C PRO A 264 -3.19 22.79 7.42
N GLU A 265 -2.66 23.02 8.62
CA GLU A 265 -1.22 23.03 8.91
C GLU A 265 -0.55 21.69 8.59
N VAL A 266 -1.30 20.59 8.68
CA VAL A 266 -0.80 19.23 8.43
C VAL A 266 -0.36 19.02 6.97
N LEU A 267 -0.95 19.80 6.05
CA LEU A 267 -0.66 19.74 4.62
C LEU A 267 0.42 20.71 4.17
N LEU A 268 0.82 21.65 5.05
CA LEU A 268 1.92 22.55 4.75
C LEU A 268 3.22 21.76 4.70
N VAL A 269 3.98 22.00 3.65
CA VAL A 269 5.35 21.48 3.55
C VAL A 269 6.18 22.25 4.58
N PRO A 270 6.87 21.57 5.50
CA PRO A 270 7.77 22.25 6.44
C PRO A 270 8.81 23.03 5.63
N GLU A 271 8.82 24.36 5.75
CA GLU A 271 9.89 25.19 5.20
C GLU A 271 11.18 24.81 5.94
N GLU A 272 12.08 24.10 5.27
CA GLU A 272 13.46 24.02 5.74
C GLU A 272 14.06 25.42 5.50
N GLU A 273 14.63 26.02 6.54
CA GLU A 273 15.15 27.40 6.59
C GLU A 273 16.36 27.62 5.65
N SER A 274 16.25 27.32 4.36
CA SER A 274 17.23 27.76 3.37
C SER A 274 16.90 29.19 2.97
N ARG A 275 17.65 30.12 3.55
CA ARG A 275 17.77 31.50 3.08
C ARG A 275 18.09 31.50 1.57
N ASP A 276 17.51 32.48 0.88
CA ASP A 276 17.89 32.99 -0.44
C ASP A 276 17.05 32.55 -1.67
N THR A 277 16.50 33.57 -2.34
CA THR A 277 15.84 33.62 -3.66
C THR A 277 14.46 32.96 -3.82
N GLU A 278 13.49 33.71 -4.37
CA GLU A 278 12.10 33.31 -4.67
C GLU A 278 11.96 32.04 -5.53
N ALA A 279 13.02 31.64 -6.24
CA ALA A 279 13.09 30.41 -7.03
C ALA A 279 13.18 29.13 -6.18
N ASN A 280 13.73 29.21 -4.96
CA ASN A 280 13.97 28.05 -4.09
C ASN A 280 12.75 27.64 -3.24
N LYS A 281 11.68 28.45 -3.20
CA LYS A 281 10.44 28.11 -2.47
C LYS A 281 9.70 26.88 -3.03
N ARG A 282 10.12 26.40 -4.20
CA ARG A 282 9.48 25.31 -4.96
C ARG A 282 10.14 23.95 -4.77
N GLU A 283 11.26 23.89 -4.06
CA GLU A 283 12.04 22.67 -3.88
C GLU A 283 11.93 22.20 -2.44
N SER A 284 11.47 20.96 -2.23
CA SER A 284 11.40 20.36 -0.90
C SER A 284 11.53 18.84 -0.97
N SER A 285 12.06 18.25 0.10
CA SER A 285 12.10 16.81 0.28
C SER A 285 10.76 16.20 0.70
N LYS A 286 9.85 17.03 1.22
CA LYS A 286 8.62 16.58 1.91
C LYS A 286 7.33 17.00 1.20
N HIS A 287 7.35 17.17 -0.12
CA HIS A 287 6.12 17.45 -0.86
C HIS A 287 5.07 16.34 -0.63
N GLN A 288 3.84 16.77 -0.38
CA GLN A 288 2.71 15.88 -0.12
C GLN A 288 1.66 16.00 -1.22
N LEU A 289 1.04 14.88 -1.55
CA LEU A 289 -0.13 14.79 -2.42
C LEU A 289 -1.34 14.32 -1.64
N LEU A 290 -2.52 14.64 -2.14
CA LEU A 290 -3.77 14.10 -1.63
C LEU A 290 -4.32 13.06 -2.60
N ALA A 291 -4.49 11.83 -2.13
CA ALA A 291 -5.35 10.84 -2.79
C ALA A 291 -6.78 11.03 -2.26
N PHE A 292 -7.77 11.07 -3.14
CA PHE A 292 -9.17 11.27 -2.77
C PHE A 292 -10.06 10.16 -3.34
N VAL A 293 -11.26 10.00 -2.78
CA VAL A 293 -12.21 8.93 -3.20
C VAL A 293 -13.30 9.47 -4.11
N THR A 294 -13.83 10.65 -3.79
CA THR A 294 -14.92 11.25 -4.55
C THR A 294 -14.71 12.76 -4.70
N LEU A 295 -15.03 13.25 -5.90
CA LEU A 295 -15.08 14.66 -6.22
C LEU A 295 -16.55 15.10 -6.24
N LEU A 296 -16.94 15.95 -5.30
CA LEU A 296 -18.30 16.46 -5.20
C LEU A 296 -18.42 17.77 -5.97
N GLU A 297 -19.21 17.77 -7.04
CA GLU A 297 -19.40 18.94 -7.90
C GLU A 297 -20.63 19.71 -7.45
N THR A 298 -20.41 20.91 -6.92
CA THR A 298 -21.48 21.88 -6.61
C THR A 298 -21.19 23.19 -7.33
N ASN A 299 -21.39 24.35 -6.69
CA ASN A 299 -20.90 25.63 -7.21
C ASN A 299 -19.35 25.68 -7.23
N ARG A 300 -18.73 25.00 -6.26
CA ARG A 300 -17.28 24.73 -6.23
C ARG A 300 -17.07 23.22 -6.16
N PRO A 301 -16.06 22.67 -6.85
CA PRO A 301 -15.73 21.25 -6.73
C PRO A 301 -15.03 21.01 -5.38
N TYR A 302 -15.47 19.99 -4.65
CA TYR A 302 -14.95 19.63 -3.33
C TYR A 302 -14.30 18.24 -3.33
N LEU A 303 -13.11 18.14 -2.72
CA LEU A 303 -12.47 16.85 -2.43
C LEU A 303 -13.06 16.25 -1.15
N THR A 304 -13.40 14.96 -1.21
CA THR A 304 -13.95 14.22 -0.07
C THR A 304 -13.16 12.94 0.18
N ASN A 305 -13.04 12.57 1.46
CA ASN A 305 -12.31 11.40 1.94
C ASN A 305 -10.85 11.37 1.47
N CYS A 306 -10.05 12.34 1.92
CA CYS A 306 -8.67 12.50 1.44
C CYS A 306 -7.65 11.79 2.34
N VAL A 307 -6.57 11.31 1.74
CA VAL A 307 -5.38 10.74 2.40
C VAL A 307 -4.16 11.50 1.93
N ARG A 308 -3.30 11.90 2.86
CA ARG A 308 -2.01 12.52 2.51
C ARG A 308 -0.93 11.46 2.25
N VAL A 309 -0.15 11.66 1.20
CA VAL A 309 0.95 10.78 0.81
C VAL A 309 2.19 11.55 0.36
N PRO A 310 3.41 11.03 0.63
CA PRO A 310 4.63 11.57 0.05
C PRO A 310 4.56 11.54 -1.48
N ALA A 311 4.86 12.66 -2.15
CA ALA A 311 4.60 12.81 -3.58
C ALA A 311 5.51 11.92 -4.43
N LEU A 312 6.83 12.15 -4.39
CA LEU A 312 7.82 11.47 -5.23
C LEU A 312 7.75 9.95 -5.08
N GLN A 313 7.85 9.45 -3.85
CA GLN A 313 7.95 8.03 -3.57
C GLN A 313 6.66 7.30 -3.99
N THR A 314 5.49 7.87 -3.71
CA THR A 314 4.21 7.24 -4.05
C THR A 314 3.94 7.26 -5.56
N LEU A 315 4.21 8.38 -6.23
CA LEU A 315 4.04 8.48 -7.69
C LEU A 315 4.94 7.47 -8.41
N LEU A 316 6.22 7.39 -8.01
CA LEU A 316 7.17 6.46 -8.60
C LEU A 316 6.83 5.00 -8.35
N LEU A 317 6.01 4.65 -7.35
CA LEU A 317 5.55 3.27 -7.10
C LEU A 317 4.17 2.94 -7.71
N VAL A 318 3.28 3.94 -7.88
CA VAL A 318 1.88 3.71 -8.24
C VAL A 318 1.50 4.16 -9.65
N ALA A 319 2.20 5.15 -10.23
CA ALA A 319 1.92 5.73 -11.54
C ALA A 319 1.78 4.71 -12.68
N ASN A 320 0.93 5.03 -13.66
CA ASN A 320 0.73 4.22 -14.86
C ASN A 320 1.81 4.46 -15.91
N THR A 321 2.26 5.71 -16.04
CA THR A 321 3.29 6.11 -17.00
C THR A 321 4.25 7.10 -16.34
N ILE A 322 5.55 6.83 -16.48
CA ILE A 322 6.66 7.66 -16.03
C ILE A 322 7.57 7.87 -17.23
N ASP A 323 7.74 9.12 -17.61
CA ASP A 323 8.49 9.55 -18.77
C ASP A 323 9.71 10.34 -18.27
N SER A 324 10.93 10.01 -18.70
CA SER A 324 12.15 10.71 -18.27
C SER A 324 12.89 11.40 -19.42
N ASN A 325 13.76 12.33 -19.04
CA ASN A 325 14.86 12.81 -19.88
C ASN A 325 16.08 11.86 -19.83
N ALA A 326 17.14 12.20 -20.57
CA ALA A 326 18.37 11.41 -20.63
C ALA A 326 19.07 11.30 -19.26
N ASP A 327 19.11 12.39 -18.49
CA ASP A 327 19.81 12.42 -17.18
C ASP A 327 18.93 11.96 -16.00
N CYS A 328 17.68 11.57 -16.26
CA CYS A 328 16.66 11.22 -15.27
C CYS A 328 16.38 12.33 -14.23
N THR A 329 16.81 13.57 -14.48
CA THR A 329 16.55 14.74 -13.61
C THR A 329 15.12 15.25 -13.74
N ARG A 330 14.49 15.06 -14.90
CA ARG A 330 13.12 15.51 -15.17
C ARG A 330 12.24 14.30 -15.44
N LEU A 331 11.22 14.13 -14.61
CA LEU A 331 10.27 13.02 -14.70
C LEU A 331 8.85 13.57 -14.87
N VAL A 332 8.14 13.08 -15.88
CA VAL A 332 6.74 13.38 -16.13
C VAL A 332 5.89 12.17 -15.79
N VAL A 333 4.90 12.36 -14.92
CA VAL A 333 4.01 11.32 -14.45
C VAL A 333 2.61 11.51 -15.05
N ASP A 334 2.11 10.48 -15.73
CA ASP A 334 0.78 10.44 -16.34
C ASP A 334 0.42 11.62 -17.26
N GLY A 335 1.46 12.28 -17.79
CA GLY A 335 1.38 13.39 -18.73
C GLY A 335 0.89 14.72 -18.16
N TRP A 336 0.74 14.85 -16.83
CA TRP A 336 0.22 16.09 -16.22
C TRP A 336 0.98 16.56 -14.97
N LEU A 337 1.75 15.69 -14.33
CA LEU A 337 2.63 16.03 -13.22
C LEU A 337 4.08 15.99 -13.68
N GLU A 338 4.86 16.91 -13.18
CA GLU A 338 6.28 17.03 -13.48
C GLU A 338 7.08 17.16 -12.19
N LEU A 339 8.12 16.34 -12.11
CA LEU A 339 9.05 16.24 -11.02
C LEU A 339 10.43 16.63 -11.56
N GLU A 340 11.03 17.69 -11.01
CA GLU A 340 12.38 18.14 -11.35
C GLU A 340 13.29 17.87 -10.15
N LEU A 341 14.27 16.99 -10.32
CA LEU A 341 15.27 16.61 -9.33
C LEU A 341 16.57 17.34 -9.62
N ARG A 342 17.20 17.88 -8.57
CA ARG A 342 18.44 18.65 -8.71
C ARG A 342 19.67 17.78 -8.98
N ASN A 343 19.71 16.59 -8.39
CA ASN A 343 20.86 15.69 -8.43
C ASN A 343 20.57 14.46 -9.31
N PRO A 344 21.31 14.25 -10.43
CA PRO A 344 21.08 13.11 -11.32
C PRO A 344 21.41 11.76 -10.66
N GLU A 345 22.44 11.69 -9.81
CA GLU A 345 22.81 10.44 -9.14
C GLU A 345 21.76 9.96 -8.13
N GLU A 346 21.18 10.88 -7.37
CA GLU A 346 20.09 10.57 -6.43
C GLU A 346 18.82 10.19 -7.20
N ALA A 347 18.49 10.92 -8.26
CA ALA A 347 17.38 10.62 -9.14
C ALA A 347 17.46 9.19 -9.70
N LEU A 348 18.66 8.77 -10.14
CA LEU A 348 18.89 7.41 -10.65
C LEU A 348 18.72 6.34 -9.58
N LYS A 349 19.27 6.54 -8.38
CA LYS A 349 19.12 5.59 -7.26
C LYS A 349 17.66 5.42 -6.83
N VAL A 350 16.92 6.52 -6.80
CA VAL A 350 15.49 6.53 -6.44
C VAL A 350 14.68 5.80 -7.50
N LEU A 351 14.95 6.10 -8.78
CA LEU A 351 14.27 5.46 -9.89
C LEU A 351 14.60 3.98 -9.99
N SER A 352 15.87 3.57 -9.86
CA SER A 352 16.29 2.17 -9.88
C SER A 352 15.64 1.37 -8.76
N SER A 353 15.64 1.92 -7.53
CA SER A 353 14.96 1.33 -6.38
C SER A 353 13.44 1.21 -6.59
N ALA A 354 12.80 2.22 -7.20
CA ALA A 354 11.37 2.16 -7.49
C ALA A 354 11.03 1.08 -8.54
N LEU A 355 11.84 0.96 -9.59
CA LEU A 355 11.65 -0.04 -10.64
C LEU A 355 11.81 -1.47 -10.10
N THR A 356 12.84 -1.73 -9.28
CA THR A 356 13.04 -3.05 -8.67
C THR A 356 11.91 -3.40 -7.71
N LEU A 357 11.51 -2.47 -6.83
CA LEU A 357 10.39 -2.67 -5.90
C LEU A 357 9.06 -2.91 -6.62
N ARG A 358 8.79 -2.19 -7.73
CA ARG A 358 7.61 -2.44 -8.55
C ARG A 358 7.64 -3.83 -9.20
N ALA A 359 8.76 -4.21 -9.79
CA ALA A 359 8.92 -5.52 -10.43
C ALA A 359 8.74 -6.65 -9.41
N GLU A 360 9.32 -6.53 -8.21
CA GLU A 360 9.14 -7.48 -7.12
C GLU A 360 7.69 -7.54 -6.63
N TRP A 361 7.03 -6.38 -6.50
CA TRP A 361 5.63 -6.30 -6.11
C TRP A 361 4.72 -6.99 -7.13
N GLU A 362 4.86 -6.68 -8.43
CA GLU A 362 4.07 -7.31 -9.48
C GLU A 362 4.32 -8.82 -9.57
N ARG A 363 5.58 -9.26 -9.47
CA ARG A 363 5.94 -10.68 -9.43
C ARG A 363 5.29 -11.41 -8.27
N LEU A 364 5.31 -10.84 -7.07
CA LEU A 364 4.67 -11.43 -5.88
C LEU A 364 3.14 -11.43 -5.98
N LEU A 365 2.55 -10.39 -6.56
CA LEU A 365 1.11 -10.33 -6.81
C LEU A 365 0.68 -11.43 -7.79
N LEU A 366 1.38 -11.58 -8.91
CA LEU A 366 1.11 -12.65 -9.88
C LEU A 366 1.28 -14.02 -9.26
N ALA A 367 2.36 -14.26 -8.50
CA ALA A 367 2.56 -15.52 -7.80
C ALA A 367 1.44 -15.86 -6.80
N GLN A 368 0.90 -14.86 -6.09
CA GLN A 368 -0.26 -15.04 -5.20
C GLN A 368 -1.53 -15.40 -5.99
N LEU A 369 -1.75 -14.75 -7.13
CA LEU A 369 -2.93 -15.02 -7.97
C LEU A 369 -2.83 -16.41 -8.61
N ASP A 370 -1.65 -16.80 -9.11
CA ASP A 370 -1.41 -18.10 -9.73
C ASP A 370 -1.61 -19.24 -8.73
N HIS A 371 -1.02 -19.13 -7.53
CA HIS A 371 -1.18 -20.13 -6.46
C HIS A 371 -2.66 -20.36 -6.11
N ASN A 372 -3.48 -19.32 -6.13
CA ASN A 372 -4.90 -19.43 -5.81
C ASN A 372 -5.72 -20.08 -6.93
N THR A 373 -5.26 -20.02 -8.19
CA THR A 373 -5.86 -20.75 -9.30
C THR A 373 -5.45 -22.23 -9.34
N SER A 374 -4.20 -22.55 -8.95
CA SER A 374 -3.62 -23.89 -8.99
C SER A 374 -3.82 -24.68 -7.68
N ARG A 375 -5.08 -24.77 -7.19
CA ARG A 375 -5.50 -25.43 -5.93
C ARG A 375 -5.13 -26.92 -5.78
N GLY A 376 -4.27 -27.51 -6.61
CA GLY A 376 -4.01 -28.95 -6.70
C GLY A 376 -2.56 -29.43 -6.71
N GLU A 377 -1.54 -28.56 -6.83
CA GLU A 377 -0.14 -29.00 -6.84
C GLU A 377 0.71 -28.14 -5.90
N SER A 378 1.57 -28.80 -5.13
CA SER A 378 2.45 -28.23 -4.12
C SER A 378 3.56 -27.36 -4.73
N THR A 379 3.19 -26.25 -5.37
CA THR A 379 4.12 -25.15 -5.63
C THR A 379 4.34 -24.39 -4.33
N GLN A 380 5.60 -24.09 -4.01
CA GLN A 380 5.98 -23.35 -2.82
C GLN A 380 5.13 -22.09 -2.71
N GLY A 381 4.21 -22.06 -1.74
CA GLY A 381 3.45 -20.85 -1.42
C GLY A 381 4.41 -19.68 -1.29
N VAL A 382 3.98 -18.49 -1.71
CA VAL A 382 4.79 -17.28 -1.67
C VAL A 382 5.47 -17.19 -0.31
N SER A 383 6.80 -17.28 -0.31
CA SER A 383 7.54 -17.35 0.94
C SER A 383 7.24 -16.11 1.75
N ARG A 384 6.71 -16.26 2.96
CA ARG A 384 6.45 -15.15 3.90
C ARG A 384 7.67 -14.23 4.08
N LYS A 385 8.88 -14.80 3.95
CA LYS A 385 10.15 -14.06 3.96
C LYS A 385 10.26 -13.07 2.79
N SER A 386 9.77 -13.43 1.60
CA SER A 386 9.80 -12.57 0.42
C SER A 386 8.82 -11.40 0.51
N THR A 387 7.63 -11.62 1.07
CA THR A 387 6.66 -10.53 1.33
C THR A 387 7.12 -9.62 2.45
N GLU A 388 7.75 -10.16 3.49
CA GLU A 388 8.35 -9.36 4.56
C GLU A 388 9.50 -8.49 4.04
N LYS A 389 10.42 -9.07 3.22
CA LYS A 389 11.48 -8.31 2.54
C LYS A 389 10.93 -7.18 1.66
N LEU A 390 9.91 -7.47 0.84
CA LEU A 390 9.28 -6.42 0.02
C LEU A 390 8.64 -5.34 0.90
N SER A 391 7.93 -5.73 1.96
CA SER A 391 7.29 -4.77 2.86
C SER A 391 8.30 -3.86 3.55
N GLU A 392 9.45 -4.40 3.96
CA GLU A 392 10.54 -3.64 4.55
C GLU A 392 11.21 -2.73 3.51
N GLY A 393 11.44 -3.23 2.29
CA GLY A 393 11.96 -2.44 1.18
C GLY A 393 11.06 -1.25 0.81
N LEU A 394 9.75 -1.47 0.73
CA LEU A 394 8.75 -0.43 0.47
C LEU A 394 8.70 0.61 1.60
N VAL A 395 8.68 0.17 2.86
CA VAL A 395 8.72 1.08 4.02
C VAL A 395 10.01 1.88 4.00
N ARG A 396 11.14 1.24 3.73
CA ARG A 396 12.45 1.90 3.69
C ARG A 396 12.46 2.99 2.63
N TYR A 397 11.97 2.66 1.44
CA TYR A 397 11.86 3.59 0.33
C TYR A 397 10.91 4.77 0.62
N LEU A 398 9.77 4.53 1.27
CA LEU A 398 8.81 5.58 1.62
C LEU A 398 9.29 6.52 2.73
N MET A 399 10.07 6.02 3.70
CA MET A 399 10.41 6.77 4.92
C MET A 399 11.82 7.35 4.92
N TYR A 400 12.80 6.71 4.29
CA TYR A 400 14.22 7.11 4.38
C TYR A 400 14.78 7.69 3.09
N THR A 401 13.96 7.80 2.03
CA THR A 401 14.38 8.44 0.78
C THR A 401 14.15 9.94 0.89
N GLU A 402 15.18 10.67 1.26
CA GLU A 402 15.19 12.13 1.34
C GLU A 402 15.89 12.69 0.10
N VAL A 403 15.11 13.32 -0.79
CA VAL A 403 15.62 13.87 -2.04
C VAL A 403 14.95 15.21 -2.25
N ILE A 404 15.70 16.23 -2.65
CA ILE A 404 15.15 17.55 -2.94
C ILE A 404 14.64 17.56 -4.38
N TYR A 405 13.35 17.84 -4.56
CA TYR A 405 12.73 17.93 -5.88
C TYR A 405 11.73 19.08 -5.92
N SER A 406 11.44 19.57 -7.11
CA SER A 406 10.30 20.44 -7.38
C SER A 406 9.16 19.63 -7.99
N LEU A 407 7.94 19.93 -7.56
CA LEU A 407 6.73 19.29 -8.04
C LEU A 407 5.81 20.33 -8.66
N ARG A 408 5.54 20.22 -9.96
CA ARG A 408 4.66 21.14 -10.68
C ARG A 408 3.64 20.42 -11.54
N ARG A 409 2.53 21.12 -11.80
CA ARG A 409 1.54 20.70 -12.77
C ARG A 409 1.91 21.24 -14.14
N ILE A 410 1.86 20.38 -15.15
CA ILE A 410 2.14 20.74 -16.53
C ILE A 410 0.96 21.54 -17.09
N THR A 411 1.27 22.66 -17.75
CA THR A 411 0.27 23.48 -18.44
C THR A 411 -0.07 22.91 -19.83
N ALA A 412 -1.26 23.22 -20.36
CA ALA A 412 -1.70 22.70 -21.66
C ALA A 412 -0.73 23.05 -22.82
N LEU A 413 -0.05 24.20 -22.74
CA LEU A 413 0.99 24.60 -23.70
C LEU A 413 2.24 23.71 -23.60
N GLN A 414 2.68 23.40 -22.39
CA GLN A 414 3.84 22.53 -22.18
C GLN A 414 3.53 21.09 -22.58
N MET A 415 2.29 20.62 -22.40
CA MET A 415 1.87 19.29 -22.86
C MET A 415 2.03 19.11 -24.38
N GLN A 416 1.86 20.17 -25.17
CA GLN A 416 2.01 20.11 -26.64
C GLN A 416 3.47 19.98 -27.08
N ASN A 417 4.41 20.54 -26.30
CA ASN A 417 5.84 20.56 -26.61
C ASN A 417 6.64 19.60 -25.72
N LEU A 418 5.97 18.61 -25.11
CA LEU A 418 6.58 17.79 -24.07
C LEU A 418 7.51 16.72 -24.64
N TYR A 419 7.14 16.15 -25.79
CA TYR A 419 7.79 14.98 -26.36
C TYR A 419 8.57 15.34 -27.61
N ILE A 420 9.71 14.67 -27.81
CA ILE A 420 10.57 14.86 -28.98
C ILE A 420 9.92 14.29 -30.26
N GLY A 421 8.97 13.36 -30.12
CA GLY A 421 8.30 12.68 -31.23
C GLY A 421 9.06 11.43 -31.70
N PRO A 422 8.52 10.65 -32.65
CA PRO A 422 9.14 9.40 -33.11
C PRO A 422 10.49 9.67 -33.79
N GLN A 423 11.57 9.16 -33.20
CA GLN A 423 12.91 9.24 -33.79
C GLN A 423 13.20 8.05 -34.70
N THR A 424 13.84 8.31 -35.85
CA THR A 424 14.35 7.29 -36.76
C THR A 424 15.42 6.41 -36.08
N GLU A 425 15.36 5.10 -36.33
CA GLU A 425 16.21 4.01 -35.78
C GLU A 425 17.74 4.31 -35.70
N SER A 426 18.25 5.25 -36.49
CA SER A 426 19.67 5.63 -36.56
C SER A 426 20.21 6.37 -35.32
N GLY A 427 19.38 7.06 -34.54
CA GLY A 427 19.78 7.66 -33.25
C GLY A 427 19.71 6.69 -32.06
N LEU A 428 19.00 5.57 -32.24
CA LEU A 428 18.73 4.56 -31.22
C LEU A 428 19.76 3.43 -31.20
N SER A 429 20.59 3.28 -32.24
CA SER A 429 21.64 2.26 -32.30
C SER A 429 22.72 2.43 -31.22
N ASN A 430 22.92 3.66 -30.70
CA ASN A 430 23.84 3.93 -29.59
C ASN A 430 23.23 3.65 -28.20
N LEU A 431 21.90 3.45 -28.13
CA LEU A 431 21.12 3.15 -26.92
C LEU A 431 20.72 1.68 -26.81
N LYS A 432 20.77 0.93 -27.92
CA LYS A 432 20.60 -0.53 -27.94
C LYS A 432 21.90 -1.20 -27.48
N SER A 433 22.20 -1.17 -26.18
CA SER A 433 23.20 -2.07 -25.61
C SER A 433 22.56 -3.46 -25.38
N PRO A 434 23.25 -4.57 -25.73
CA PRO A 434 22.75 -5.92 -25.52
C PRO A 434 22.83 -6.26 -24.02
N GLY A 435 21.80 -5.91 -23.26
CA GLY A 435 21.77 -6.15 -21.81
C GLY A 435 20.49 -5.71 -21.09
N LEU A 436 19.51 -5.19 -21.82
CA LEU A 436 18.31 -4.60 -21.24
C LEU A 436 17.38 -5.56 -20.48
N GLY A 437 17.58 -6.87 -20.63
CA GLY A 437 16.83 -7.90 -19.90
C GLY A 437 17.14 -8.00 -18.40
N SER A 438 18.08 -7.21 -17.87
CA SER A 438 18.45 -7.25 -16.45
C SER A 438 17.64 -6.29 -15.56
N LEU A 439 17.00 -5.26 -16.12
CA LEU A 439 16.13 -4.34 -15.34
C LEU A 439 14.72 -4.93 -15.10
N SER A 440 14.32 -5.89 -15.94
CA SER A 440 13.19 -6.78 -15.72
C SER A 440 13.42 -8.09 -16.51
N PRO A 441 13.30 -9.28 -15.90
CA PRO A 441 13.42 -10.53 -16.64
C PRO A 441 12.30 -10.60 -17.68
N GLY A 442 12.62 -10.42 -18.96
CA GLY A 442 11.72 -10.74 -20.09
C GLY A 442 11.11 -9.59 -20.90
N THR A 443 11.49 -8.32 -20.69
CA THR A 443 11.01 -7.21 -21.56
C THR A 443 12.16 -6.56 -22.31
N GLU A 444 12.22 -6.77 -23.63
CA GLU A 444 13.11 -6.03 -24.53
C GLU A 444 12.60 -4.60 -24.66
N ALA A 445 13.46 -3.58 -24.52
CA ALA A 445 12.97 -2.23 -24.77
C ALA A 445 12.69 -1.98 -26.23
N LYS A 446 11.55 -1.35 -26.46
CA LYS A 446 11.07 -0.98 -27.78
C LYS A 446 11.06 0.54 -27.88
N PRO A 447 11.36 1.12 -29.05
CA PRO A 447 11.14 2.54 -29.25
C PRO A 447 9.64 2.84 -29.21
N ASP A 448 9.26 3.90 -28.48
CA ASP A 448 7.85 4.25 -28.33
C ASP A 448 7.33 4.95 -29.60
N PRO A 449 6.25 4.45 -30.25
CA PRO A 449 5.84 4.91 -31.58
C PRO A 449 5.22 6.31 -31.59
N ILE A 450 4.78 6.83 -30.43
CA ILE A 450 4.06 8.11 -30.31
C ILE A 450 4.91 9.17 -29.60
N LYS A 451 5.60 8.80 -28.52
CA LYS A 451 6.37 9.72 -27.68
C LYS A 451 7.82 9.88 -28.11
N GLY A 452 8.38 8.91 -28.85
CA GLY A 452 9.82 8.77 -29.02
C GLY A 452 10.49 8.21 -27.75
N GLY A 453 11.80 7.99 -27.82
CA GLY A 453 12.57 7.41 -26.71
C GLY A 453 12.48 5.88 -26.63
N LEU A 454 13.02 5.32 -25.54
CA LEU A 454 13.16 3.88 -25.30
C LEU A 454 12.21 3.43 -24.18
N GLN A 455 11.19 2.64 -24.51
CA GLN A 455 10.29 2.04 -23.53
C GLN A 455 10.98 0.88 -22.81
N VAL A 456 11.45 1.10 -21.58
CA VAL A 456 12.20 0.10 -20.80
C VAL A 456 11.27 -0.88 -20.09
N THR A 457 10.15 -0.38 -19.56
CA THR A 457 9.09 -1.22 -18.98
C THR A 457 7.73 -0.79 -19.51
N SER A 458 6.68 -1.56 -19.22
CA SER A 458 5.31 -1.21 -19.60
C SER A 458 4.87 0.20 -19.13
N PHE A 459 5.50 0.73 -18.07
CA PHE A 459 5.16 2.02 -17.47
C PHE A 459 6.30 3.05 -17.52
N PHE A 460 7.53 2.70 -17.91
CA PHE A 460 8.68 3.62 -17.89
C PHE A 460 9.27 3.83 -19.29
N THR A 461 9.27 5.09 -19.73
CA THR A 461 9.84 5.54 -21.01
C THR A 461 11.06 6.41 -20.77
N TYR A 462 12.22 5.95 -21.25
CA TYR A 462 13.47 6.67 -21.12
C TYR A 462 13.71 7.63 -22.30
N ASN A 463 14.19 8.83 -21.99
CA ASN A 463 14.61 9.86 -22.94
C ASN A 463 13.55 10.22 -24.00
N CYS A 464 12.33 10.49 -23.55
CA CYS A 464 11.22 10.90 -24.43
C CYS A 464 10.88 12.40 -24.31
N LEU A 465 11.39 13.07 -23.28
CA LEU A 465 11.08 14.48 -22.99
C LEU A 465 11.97 15.45 -23.78
N ALA A 466 11.36 16.47 -24.37
CA ALA A 466 12.06 17.58 -24.99
C ALA A 466 12.53 18.55 -23.89
N ASP A 467 13.83 18.55 -23.62
CA ASP A 467 14.42 19.50 -22.66
C ASP A 467 14.72 20.83 -23.34
N SER A 468 14.12 21.89 -22.80
CA SER A 468 14.35 23.27 -23.25
C SER A 468 15.73 23.80 -22.89
N ARG A 469 16.52 23.04 -22.10
CA ARG A 469 17.81 23.47 -21.56
C ARG A 469 19.03 23.00 -22.36
N ASP A 470 18.95 21.95 -23.17
CA ASP A 470 20.16 21.44 -23.84
C ASP A 470 19.92 20.93 -25.27
N LEU A 471 20.40 21.73 -26.23
CA LEU A 471 20.64 21.30 -27.62
C LEU A 471 21.81 20.30 -27.72
N TYR A 472 22.52 20.02 -26.61
CA TYR A 472 23.65 19.10 -26.48
C TYR A 472 23.32 17.83 -25.67
N SER A 473 22.06 17.63 -25.26
CA SER A 473 21.61 16.50 -24.42
C SER A 473 21.45 15.16 -25.18
N GLU A 474 22.25 14.93 -26.21
CA GLU A 474 22.37 13.60 -26.82
C GLU A 474 23.22 12.72 -25.89
N CYS A 475 22.59 12.08 -24.89
CA CYS A 475 23.14 10.97 -24.10
C CYS A 475 24.63 11.13 -23.74
N LEU A 476 24.99 12.22 -23.05
CA LEU A 476 26.36 12.42 -22.61
C LEU A 476 26.74 11.32 -21.62
N ARG A 477 27.52 10.34 -22.09
CA ARG A 477 28.09 9.30 -21.24
C ARG A 477 29.04 9.97 -20.25
N THR A 478 28.62 10.01 -18.98
CA THR A 478 29.43 10.59 -17.92
C THR A 478 30.26 9.50 -17.25
N PHE A 479 31.52 9.80 -16.94
CA PHE A 479 32.40 8.88 -16.23
C PHE A 479 31.83 8.59 -14.84
N TRP A 480 31.71 7.31 -14.51
CA TRP A 480 31.24 6.87 -13.21
C TRP A 480 32.11 5.73 -12.71
N ALA A 481 32.40 5.78 -11.41
CA ALA A 481 33.07 4.72 -10.69
C ALA A 481 32.03 3.93 -9.91
N CYS A 482 31.91 2.62 -10.18
CA CYS A 482 31.03 1.77 -9.39
C CYS A 482 31.60 1.60 -7.97
N PRO A 483 30.82 1.86 -6.90
CA PRO A 483 31.29 1.68 -5.52
C PRO A 483 31.48 0.20 -5.12
N ASN A 484 31.03 -0.75 -5.94
CA ASN A 484 31.02 -2.18 -5.62
C ASN A 484 32.05 -3.01 -6.41
N CYS A 485 32.48 -2.56 -7.60
CA CYS A 485 33.41 -3.31 -8.45
C CYS A 485 34.55 -2.47 -9.05
N ASP A 486 34.75 -1.23 -8.58
CA ASP A 486 35.79 -0.29 -9.03
C ASP A 486 35.80 -0.01 -10.55
N LEU A 487 34.72 -0.32 -11.26
CA LEU A 487 34.59 -0.05 -12.70
C LEU A 487 34.52 1.45 -12.95
N TYR A 488 35.51 2.00 -13.67
CA TYR A 488 35.55 3.40 -14.13
C TYR A 488 35.35 3.48 -15.64
N MET A 489 34.15 3.86 -16.09
CA MET A 489 33.82 3.94 -17.51
C MET A 489 32.76 5.04 -17.76
N PRO A 490 32.74 5.69 -18.95
CA PRO A 490 31.65 6.58 -19.31
C PRO A 490 30.41 5.76 -19.65
N LEU A 491 29.42 5.79 -18.76
CA LEU A 491 28.16 5.05 -18.87
C LEU A 491 26.98 6.01 -18.97
N THR A 492 25.99 5.63 -19.78
CA THR A 492 24.68 6.28 -19.74
C THR A 492 23.98 5.96 -18.41
N PRO A 493 23.06 6.83 -17.94
CA PRO A 493 22.27 6.58 -16.74
C PRO A 493 21.56 5.22 -16.75
N LEU A 494 21.06 4.78 -17.91
CA LEU A 494 20.43 3.47 -18.07
C LEU A 494 21.43 2.30 -17.92
N GLU A 495 22.63 2.42 -18.50
CA GLU A 495 23.71 1.44 -18.34
C GLU A 495 24.21 1.37 -16.89
N ARG A 496 24.22 2.50 -16.17
CA ARG A 496 24.53 2.52 -14.72
C ARG A 496 23.51 1.74 -13.91
N MET A 497 22.21 1.97 -14.16
CA MET A 497 21.14 1.24 -13.48
C MET A 497 21.26 -0.27 -13.73
N GLN A 498 21.56 -0.68 -14.97
CA GLN A 498 21.81 -2.10 -15.29
C GLN A 498 23.01 -2.64 -14.53
N HIS A 499 24.13 -1.91 -14.57
CA HIS A 499 25.32 -2.32 -13.87
C HIS A 499 25.05 -2.47 -12.38
N GLU A 500 24.39 -1.51 -11.72
CA GLU A 500 23.98 -1.61 -10.30
C GLU A 500 23.11 -2.86 -10.02
N THR A 501 22.17 -3.21 -10.90
CA THR A 501 21.35 -4.43 -10.70
C THR A 501 22.14 -5.73 -10.83
N SER A 502 23.20 -5.74 -11.66
CA SER A 502 24.05 -6.92 -11.88
C SER A 502 25.28 -6.97 -10.96
N CYS A 503 25.68 -5.83 -10.40
CA CYS A 503 26.92 -5.67 -9.65
C CYS A 503 26.72 -6.08 -8.19
N ARG A 504 27.03 -7.35 -7.89
CA ARG A 504 27.13 -7.82 -6.50
C ARG A 504 28.39 -7.25 -5.83
N PRO A 505 28.35 -6.86 -4.54
CA PRO A 505 29.54 -6.47 -3.81
C PRO A 505 30.55 -7.63 -3.77
N ALA A 506 31.85 -7.31 -3.82
CA ALA A 506 32.95 -8.29 -3.88
C ALA A 506 32.99 -9.33 -2.72
N GLY A 507 32.14 -9.18 -1.69
CA GLY A 507 31.99 -10.14 -0.59
C GLY A 507 31.00 -11.29 -0.83
N GLU A 508 30.08 -11.20 -1.81
CA GLU A 508 29.09 -12.27 -2.11
C GLU A 508 29.51 -13.17 -3.29
N GLN A 509 30.61 -12.85 -3.97
CA GLN A 509 31.11 -13.62 -5.12
C GLN A 509 31.77 -14.95 -4.74
N GLN A 510 31.98 -15.24 -3.45
CA GLN A 510 32.62 -16.49 -3.00
C GLN A 510 31.66 -17.63 -2.64
N GLN A 511 30.33 -17.47 -2.77
CA GLN A 511 29.38 -18.56 -2.44
C GLN A 511 28.45 -19.02 -3.57
N GLU A 512 28.41 -18.35 -4.73
CA GLU A 512 27.54 -18.77 -5.84
C GLU A 512 28.19 -18.52 -7.21
N ALA A 513 29.32 -19.16 -7.52
CA ALA A 513 29.82 -19.32 -8.89
C ALA A 513 30.91 -20.41 -8.99
N GLU A 514 30.53 -21.67 -8.96
CA GLU A 514 31.19 -22.67 -9.81
C GLU A 514 30.16 -23.09 -10.88
N PRO A 515 30.49 -23.05 -12.18
CA PRO A 515 29.55 -23.42 -13.23
C PRO A 515 29.47 -24.94 -13.36
N GLU A 516 28.27 -25.50 -13.15
CA GLU A 516 27.94 -26.85 -13.59
C GLU A 516 28.02 -26.93 -15.12
N SER A 517 29.13 -27.49 -15.64
CA SER A 517 29.11 -28.14 -16.94
C SER A 517 28.56 -29.55 -16.76
N GLY A 518 27.47 -29.84 -17.46
CA GLY A 518 26.65 -31.01 -17.21
C GLY A 518 27.36 -32.33 -17.48
N GLN A 519 27.19 -33.28 -16.55
CA GLN A 519 27.00 -34.68 -16.88
C GLN A 519 26.27 -35.38 -15.72
N LYS A 520 25.14 -35.99 -16.06
CA LYS A 520 24.31 -36.81 -15.16
C LYS A 520 25.16 -37.88 -14.49
N SER A 521 25.34 -37.82 -13.17
CA SER A 521 25.88 -38.93 -12.39
C SER A 521 24.80 -39.52 -11.50
N SER A 522 24.35 -40.70 -11.93
CA SER A 522 23.77 -41.71 -11.07
C SER A 522 24.73 -41.98 -9.90
N SER A 523 24.22 -41.74 -8.69
CA SER A 523 24.48 -42.48 -7.45
C SER A 523 25.68 -43.45 -7.43
N GLY A 524 26.69 -43.06 -6.64
CA GLY A 524 27.47 -43.96 -5.78
C GLY A 524 28.68 -44.63 -6.44
N MET A 525 29.89 -44.10 -6.19
CA MET A 525 31.10 -44.91 -5.98
C MET A 525 32.28 -44.09 -5.39
N SER A 526 32.68 -44.52 -4.19
CA SER A 526 33.97 -44.40 -3.46
C SER A 526 34.83 -43.13 -3.57
N SER A 527 34.85 -42.35 -2.49
CA SER A 527 35.80 -41.27 -2.15
C SER A 527 37.26 -41.71 -1.91
N LEU A 528 37.67 -42.87 -2.43
CA LEU A 528 38.97 -43.51 -2.13
C LEU A 528 39.79 -43.88 -3.38
N SER A 529 39.33 -43.53 -4.58
CA SER A 529 40.09 -43.73 -5.83
C SER A 529 41.06 -42.57 -6.08
N ARG A 530 42.27 -42.90 -6.54
CA ARG A 530 43.30 -41.93 -6.95
C ARG A 530 43.71 -42.21 -8.40
N VAL A 531 44.12 -41.17 -9.12
CA VAL A 531 44.70 -41.32 -10.46
C VAL A 531 46.07 -41.99 -10.32
N TYR A 532 46.24 -43.16 -10.95
CA TYR A 532 47.49 -43.93 -10.98
C TYR A 532 47.90 -44.18 -12.43
N HIS A 533 49.09 -43.72 -12.80
CA HIS A 533 49.72 -44.01 -14.08
C HIS A 533 50.48 -45.33 -14.00
N CYS A 534 50.22 -46.26 -14.92
CA CYS A 534 50.99 -47.50 -15.02
C CYS A 534 51.95 -47.46 -16.21
N ASP A 535 53.25 -47.46 -15.92
CA ASP A 535 54.34 -47.36 -16.92
C ASP A 535 54.43 -48.55 -17.89
N ILE A 536 53.79 -49.69 -17.55
CA ILE A 536 53.77 -50.89 -18.41
C ILE A 536 52.64 -50.80 -19.44
N CYS A 537 51.54 -50.12 -19.10
CA CYS A 537 50.38 -49.97 -19.99
C CYS A 537 50.33 -48.62 -20.70
N ASN A 538 51.10 -47.64 -20.23
CA ASN A 538 50.98 -46.22 -20.56
C ASN A 538 49.52 -45.72 -20.53
N LYS A 539 48.82 -46.00 -19.43
CA LYS A 539 47.44 -45.53 -19.20
C LYS A 539 47.29 -44.95 -17.80
N ASP A 540 46.61 -43.81 -17.73
CA ASP A 540 46.15 -43.19 -16.49
C ASP A 540 44.81 -43.82 -16.07
N LEU A 541 44.81 -44.49 -14.90
CA LEU A 541 43.63 -45.17 -14.38
C LEU A 541 43.28 -44.64 -12.99
N THR A 542 42.02 -44.27 -12.76
CA THR A 542 41.51 -43.92 -11.43
C THR A 542 41.15 -45.19 -10.66
N LEU A 543 42.09 -45.69 -9.86
CA LEU A 543 41.94 -46.95 -9.12
C LEU A 543 42.04 -46.70 -7.62
N THR A 544 41.43 -47.59 -6.83
CA THR A 544 41.68 -47.63 -5.39
C THR A 544 43.01 -48.31 -5.09
N SER A 545 43.61 -48.07 -3.92
CA SER A 545 44.95 -48.58 -3.56
C SER A 545 45.08 -50.11 -3.68
N THR A 546 44.01 -50.87 -3.45
CA THR A 546 43.98 -52.33 -3.56
C THR A 546 43.91 -52.81 -5.02
N GLU A 547 43.25 -52.05 -5.89
CA GLU A 547 43.17 -52.32 -7.33
C GLU A 547 44.47 -52.01 -8.05
N ILE A 548 45.20 -50.98 -7.63
CA ILE A 548 46.57 -50.68 -8.11
C ILE A 548 47.49 -51.89 -7.85
N LEU A 549 47.40 -52.51 -6.66
CA LEU A 549 48.21 -53.69 -6.32
C LEU A 549 47.79 -54.96 -7.09
N LYS A 550 46.52 -55.10 -7.45
CA LYS A 550 46.06 -56.19 -8.34
C LYS A 550 46.53 -55.97 -9.77
N HIS A 551 46.44 -54.74 -10.27
CA HIS A 551 46.89 -54.36 -11.60
C HIS A 551 48.41 -54.57 -11.76
N LYS A 552 49.23 -54.17 -10.78
CA LYS A 552 50.67 -54.48 -10.76
C LYS A 552 50.97 -55.98 -10.76
N ARG A 553 50.17 -56.80 -10.05
CA ARG A 553 50.34 -58.26 -10.04
C ARG A 553 50.00 -58.92 -11.36
N GLN A 554 49.02 -58.41 -12.10
CA GLN A 554 48.66 -58.93 -13.42
C GLN A 554 49.82 -58.80 -14.42
N HIS A 555 50.57 -57.70 -14.36
CA HIS A 555 51.77 -57.51 -15.18
C HIS A 555 52.92 -58.44 -14.82
N MET A 556 53.06 -58.83 -13.55
CA MET A 556 54.07 -59.81 -13.15
C MET A 556 53.76 -61.22 -13.65
N TYR A 557 52.49 -61.60 -13.77
CA TYR A 557 52.10 -62.91 -14.31
C TYR A 557 52.20 -62.99 -15.84
N SER A 558 52.03 -61.86 -16.55
CA SER A 558 52.19 -61.79 -18.01
C SER A 558 53.64 -61.69 -18.48
N ALA A 559 54.60 -61.48 -17.58
CA ALA A 559 56.03 -61.43 -17.90
C ALA A 559 56.74 -62.79 -17.72
N ASN A 560 56.05 -63.79 -17.15
CA ASN A 560 56.59 -65.14 -16.86
C ASN A 560 55.96 -66.26 -17.71
N ASN A 561 55.22 -65.89 -18.77
CA ASN A 561 54.81 -66.72 -19.91
C ASN A 561 55.31 -66.02 -21.17
#